data_AF-A0A060CA52-F1
#
_entry.id   AF-A0A060CA52-F1
#
_cell.length_a   1.000
_cell.length_b   1.000
_cell.length_c   1.000
_cell.angle_alpha   90.00
_cell.angle_beta   90.00
_cell.angle_gamma   90.00
#
_symmetry.space_group_name_H-M   'P 1'
#
loop_
_entity.id
_entity.type
_entity.pdbx_description
1 polymer ?
#
loop_
_entity_poly.entity_id
_entity_poly.type
_entity_poly.pdbx_seq_one_letter_code
_entity_poly.pdbx_strand_id
1 'polypeptide(L)'
;MVEMISDGVHLAPETVRDVYELLGRENIVFVTDAMAAAGMRDGDYVLGSLAVTVSDGVARLTQGGSLAGGTSHLSDQLKVAVAAGIPLVDAVYMCAT
;
A
#
# COMPACT_ATOMS: atom_id res chain seq x y z
N MET A 1 11.54 -11.55 6.89
CA MET A 1 11.18 -10.18 6.48
C MET A 1 10.08 -10.27 5.44
N VAL A 2 9.01 -9.50 5.61
CA VAL A 2 7.86 -9.41 4.70
C VAL A 2 7.67 -7.97 4.24
N GLU A 3 7.26 -7.81 2.99
CA GLU A 3 6.87 -6.52 2.41
C GLU A 3 5.35 -6.38 2.52
N MET A 4 4.87 -5.22 2.96
CA MET A 4 3.44 -4.93 3.06
C MET A 4 3.08 -3.61 2.40
N ILE A 5 2.01 -3.62 1.61
CA ILE A 5 1.39 -2.42 1.05
C ILE A 5 0.26 -2.02 2.01
N SER A 6 0.56 -1.14 2.97
CA SER A 6 -0.37 -0.77 4.04
C SER A 6 -1.28 0.39 3.64
N ASP A 7 -1.88 0.35 2.45
CA ASP A 7 -2.68 1.46 1.89
C ASP A 7 -4.19 1.37 2.18
N GLY A 8 -4.63 0.31 2.87
CA GLY A 8 -6.05 0.05 3.14
C GLY A 8 -6.83 -0.52 1.94
N VAL A 9 -6.16 -0.77 0.82
CA VAL A 9 -6.74 -1.32 -0.42
C VAL A 9 -6.18 -2.70 -0.71
N HIS A 10 -4.86 -2.86 -0.65
CA HIS A 10 -4.17 -4.13 -0.81
C HIS A 10 -4.40 -5.04 0.40
N LEU A 11 -4.34 -4.45 1.59
CA LEU A 11 -4.55 -5.12 2.86
C LEU A 11 -5.58 -4.33 3.67
N ALA A 12 -6.48 -5.06 4.33
CA ALA A 12 -7.32 -4.46 5.35
C ALA A 12 -6.44 -3.98 6.54
N PRO A 13 -6.77 -2.86 7.21
CA PRO A 13 -5.99 -2.37 8.35
C PRO A 13 -5.78 -3.42 9.45
N GLU A 14 -6.78 -4.29 9.67
CA GLU A 14 -6.72 -5.40 10.61
C GLU A 14 -5.65 -6.42 10.21
N THR A 15 -5.52 -6.73 8.92
CA THR A 15 -4.48 -7.63 8.42
C THR A 15 -3.09 -7.06 8.63
N VAL A 16 -2.89 -5.77 8.41
CA VAL A 16 -1.60 -5.09 8.68
C VAL A 16 -1.26 -5.22 10.17
N ARG A 17 -2.24 -5.01 11.05
CA ARG A 17 -2.09 -5.14 12.49
C ARG A 17 -1.76 -6.57 12.92
N ASP A 18 -2.47 -7.57 12.41
CA ASP A 18 -2.25 -8.98 12.74
C ASP A 18 -0.83 -9.42 12.35
N VAL A 19 -0.35 -9.02 11.18
CA VAL A 19 1.02 -9.33 10.73
C VAL A 19 2.06 -8.65 11.61
N TYR A 20 1.83 -7.40 12.01
CA TYR A 20 2.68 -6.68 12.97
C TYR A 20 2.78 -7.41 14.32
N GLU A 21 1.65 -7.85 14.88
CA GLU A 21 1.64 -8.59 16.16
C GLU A 21 2.33 -9.95 16.05
N LEU A 22 2.21 -10.62 14.91
CA LEU A 22 2.79 -11.93 14.68
C LEU A 22 4.31 -11.89 14.48
N LEU A 23 4.81 -10.93 13.70
CA LEU A 23 6.20 -10.93 13.23
C LEU A 23 7.09 -9.92 13.96
N GLY A 24 6.50 -8.89 14.58
CA GLY A 24 7.23 -7.75 15.10
C GLY A 24 7.77 -6.83 14.01
N ARG A 25 7.98 -5.55 14.35
CA ARG A 25 8.42 -4.49 13.43
C ARG A 25 9.74 -4.79 12.73
N GLU A 26 10.63 -5.56 13.34
CA GLU A 26 11.96 -5.89 12.78
C GLU A 26 11.86 -6.79 11.55
N ASN A 27 10.71 -7.40 11.31
CA ASN A 27 10.48 -8.34 10.22
C ASN A 27 9.54 -7.80 9.14
N ILE A 28 9.18 -6.52 9.17
CA ILE A 28 8.22 -5.91 8.28
C ILE A 28 8.83 -4.66 7.64
N VAL A 29 8.62 -4.50 6.34
CA VAL A 29 8.88 -3.25 5.63
C VAL A 29 7.64 -2.82 4.86
N PHE A 30 7.28 -1.54 4.96
CA PHE A 30 6.20 -0.95 4.17
C PHE A 30 6.72 -0.54 2.80
N VAL A 31 6.00 -0.95 1.76
CA VAL A 31 6.30 -0.66 0.36
C VAL A 31 5.07 -0.06 -0.32
N THR A 32 5.30 0.91 -1.21
CA THR A 32 4.18 1.56 -1.91
C THR A 32 3.61 0.73 -3.03
N ASP A 33 4.44 -0.16 -3.62
CA ASP A 33 4.20 -0.78 -4.92
C ASP A 33 3.77 0.27 -5.98
N ALA A 34 4.28 1.50 -5.83
CA ALA A 34 3.76 2.64 -6.58
C ALA A 34 3.98 2.48 -8.08
N MET A 35 2.91 2.72 -8.85
CA MET A 35 2.98 2.84 -10.29
C MET A 35 2.84 4.30 -10.74
N ALA A 36 2.93 4.58 -12.04
CA ALA A 36 2.99 5.94 -12.60
C ALA A 36 1.81 6.87 -12.21
N ALA A 37 0.70 6.31 -11.70
CA ALA A 37 -0.43 7.06 -11.21
C ALA A 37 -0.31 7.53 -9.75
N ALA A 38 0.74 7.16 -9.02
CA ALA A 38 0.95 7.63 -7.66
C ALA A 38 1.07 9.16 -7.60
N GLY A 39 0.20 9.80 -6.80
CA GLY A 39 0.09 11.27 -6.72
C GLY A 39 -0.53 11.95 -7.96
N MET A 40 -1.02 11.18 -8.93
CA MET A 40 -1.68 11.69 -10.13
C MET A 40 -3.21 11.59 -10.00
N ARG A 41 -3.93 12.28 -10.90
CA ARG A 41 -5.40 12.20 -10.97
C ARG A 41 -5.88 10.83 -11.46
N ASP A 42 -7.09 10.45 -11.10
CA ASP A 42 -7.79 9.31 -11.71
C ASP A 42 -7.84 9.39 -13.24
N GLY A 43 -7.83 8.23 -13.90
CA GLY A 43 -7.78 8.12 -15.35
C GLY A 43 -7.17 6.81 -15.83
N ASP A 44 -6.84 6.77 -17.12
CA ASP A 44 -6.25 5.60 -17.77
C ASP A 44 -4.73 5.70 -17.83
N TYR A 45 -4.07 4.58 -17.50
CA TYR A 45 -2.63 4.43 -17.39
C TYR A 45 -2.17 3.11 -18.00
N VAL A 46 -0.85 2.95 -18.10
CA VAL A 46 -0.22 1.71 -18.56
C VAL A 46 0.81 1.26 -17.53
N LEU A 47 0.75 -0.01 -17.14
CA LEU A 47 1.75 -0.68 -16.32
C LEU A 47 2.42 -1.77 -17.16
N GLY A 48 3.65 -1.52 -17.63
CA GLY A 48 4.31 -2.39 -18.60
C GLY A 48 3.53 -2.44 -19.93
N SER A 49 2.95 -3.59 -20.27
CA SER A 49 2.07 -3.76 -21.44
C SER A 49 0.58 -3.80 -21.08
N LEU A 50 0.23 -3.61 -19.81
CA LEU A 50 -1.12 -3.78 -19.30
C LEU A 50 -1.84 -2.44 -19.17
N ALA A 51 -3.08 -2.37 -19.66
CA ALA A 51 -3.95 -1.23 -19.47
C ALA A 51 -4.51 -1.21 -18.04
N VAL A 52 -4.45 -0.05 -17.39
CA VAL A 52 -4.87 0.17 -16.00
C VAL A 52 -5.84 1.35 -15.98
N THR A 53 -6.94 1.20 -15.25
CA THR A 53 -7.86 2.29 -14.95
C THR A 53 -7.76 2.59 -13.45
N VAL A 54 -7.57 3.85 -13.12
CA VAL A 54 -7.51 4.36 -11.76
C VAL A 54 -8.81 5.10 -11.46
N SER A 55 -9.52 4.68 -10.42
CA SER A 55 -10.75 5.29 -9.92
C SER A 55 -10.72 5.35 -8.41
N ASP A 56 -11.06 6.50 -7.84
CA ASP A 56 -10.98 6.79 -6.41
C ASP A 56 -9.59 6.47 -5.83
N GLY A 57 -8.56 6.76 -6.62
CA GLY A 57 -7.17 6.43 -6.29
C GLY A 57 -6.84 4.93 -6.37
N VAL A 58 -7.73 4.02 -6.75
CA VAL A 58 -7.41 2.58 -6.81
C VAL A 58 -7.06 2.16 -8.24
N ALA A 59 -5.83 1.67 -8.43
CA ALA A 59 -5.35 1.17 -9.72
C ALA A 59 -5.78 -0.29 -9.95
N ARG A 60 -6.51 -0.54 -11.04
CA ARG A 60 -6.92 -1.88 -11.46
C ARG A 60 -6.65 -2.10 -12.93
N LEU A 61 -6.33 -3.34 -13.31
CA LEU A 61 -6.33 -3.74 -14.72
C LEU A 61 -7.69 -3.41 -15.33
N THR A 62 -7.69 -2.66 -16.43
CA THR A 62 -8.91 -2.28 -17.16
C THR A 62 -9.70 -3.52 -17.58
N GLN A 63 -8.99 -4.61 -17.90
CA GLN A 63 -9.57 -5.92 -18.15
C GLN A 63 -9.35 -6.82 -16.93
N GLY A 64 -10.42 -7.42 -16.41
CA GLY A 64 -10.35 -8.37 -15.29
C GLY A 64 -10.34 -7.76 -13.88
N GLY A 65 -10.02 -6.47 -13.73
CA GLY A 65 -10.25 -5.73 -12.48
C GLY A 65 -9.32 -6.05 -11.31
N SER A 66 -8.29 -6.88 -11.52
CA SER A 66 -7.22 -7.13 -10.53
C SER A 66 -6.50 -5.84 -10.17
N LEU A 67 -5.99 -5.73 -8.93
CA LEU A 67 -5.12 -4.61 -8.54
C LEU A 67 -3.87 -4.59 -9.43
N ALA A 68 -3.41 -3.38 -9.77
CA ALA A 68 -2.31 -3.17 -10.70
C ALA A 68 -1.34 -2.09 -10.19
N GLY A 69 -0.65 -2.41 -9.09
CA GLY A 69 0.21 -1.50 -8.36
C GLY A 69 -0.55 -0.59 -7.39
N GLY A 70 0.21 0.16 -6.61
CA GLY A 70 -0.27 1.18 -5.69
C GLY A 70 -0.24 2.59 -6.28
N THR A 71 -1.06 3.46 -5.72
CA THR A 71 -1.10 4.91 -6.02
C THR A 71 -0.85 5.76 -4.76
N SER A 72 -0.77 5.11 -3.60
CA SER A 72 -0.60 5.75 -2.30
C SER A 72 0.86 6.17 -2.09
N HIS A 73 1.05 7.23 -1.30
CA HIS A 73 2.39 7.55 -0.79
C HIS A 73 2.70 6.72 0.45
N LEU A 74 3.98 6.52 0.75
CA LEU A 74 4.40 5.84 1.99
C LEU A 74 3.86 6.53 3.26
N SER A 75 3.70 7.86 3.22
CA SER A 75 3.08 8.62 4.31
C SER A 75 1.60 8.31 4.52
N ASP A 76 0.88 7.89 3.48
CA ASP A 76 -0.52 7.50 3.59
C ASP A 76 -0.61 6.12 4.24
N GLN A 77 0.31 5.22 3.88
CA GLN A 77 0.41 3.91 4.53
C GLN A 77 0.77 4.00 6.02
N LEU A 78 1.69 4.90 6.37
CA LEU A 78 2.01 5.22 7.76
C LEU A 78 0.75 5.63 8.56
N LYS A 79 -0.11 6.49 7.99
CA LYS A 79 -1.35 6.93 8.64
C LYS A 79 -2.32 5.77 8.85
N VAL A 80 -2.46 4.88 7.86
CA VAL A 80 -3.33 3.69 7.96
C VAL A 80 -2.84 2.76 9.07
N ALA A 81 -1.54 2.47 9.12
CA ALA A 81 -0.95 1.62 10.16
C ALA A 81 -1.16 2.18 11.57
N VAL A 82 -0.94 3.49 11.74
CA VAL A 82 -1.17 4.17 13.04
C VAL A 82 -2.66 4.17 13.40
N ALA A 83 -3.55 4.38 12.42
CA ALA A 83 -5.00 4.29 12.64
C ALA A 83 -5.44 2.85 13.01
N ALA A 84 -4.72 1.82 12.54
CA ALA A 84 -4.88 0.43 12.95
C ALA A 84 -4.28 0.11 14.35
N GLY A 85 -3.77 1.13 15.04
CA GLY A 85 -3.27 1.04 16.41
C GLY A 85 -1.81 0.58 16.52
N ILE A 86 -1.05 0.52 15.43
CA ILE A 86 0.39 0.29 15.49
C ILE A 86 1.06 1.56 16.06
N PRO A 87 1.96 1.45 17.05
CA PRO A 87 2.66 2.62 17.60
C PRO A 87 3.39 3.39 16.50
N LEU A 88 3.31 4.73 16.53
CA LEU A 88 3.92 5.59 15.51
C LEU A 88 5.41 5.30 15.28
N VAL A 89 6.17 5.06 16.36
CA VAL A 89 7.61 4.77 16.28
C VAL A 89 7.87 3.47 15.51
N ASP A 90 7.03 2.46 15.70
CA ASP A 90 7.17 1.18 15.01
C ASP A 90 6.71 1.29 13.56
N ALA A 91 5.64 2.03 13.30
CA ALA A 91 5.19 2.29 11.94
C ALA A 91 6.25 3.09 11.13
N VAL A 92 6.93 4.06 11.77
CA VAL A 92 8.06 4.77 11.15
C VAL A 92 9.26 3.85 10.95
N TYR A 93 9.56 2.96 11.89
CA TYR A 93 10.62 1.97 11.74
C TYR A 93 10.40 1.13 10.47
N MET A 94 9.20 0.57 10.31
CA MET A 94 8.84 -0.25 9.15
C MET A 94 8.85 0.53 7.81
N CYS A 95 8.86 1.86 7.83
CA CYS A 95 8.98 2.70 6.64
C CYS A 95 10.43 3.02 6.22
N ALA A 96 11.42 2.84 7.10
CA ALA A 96 12.72 3.50 6.94
C ALA A 96 13.96 2.74 7.41
N THR A 97 13.81 1.63 8.14
CA THR A 97 14.93 0.88 8.75
C THR A 97 14.86 -0.59 8.38
#